data_AF-Q0VPS5-F1
#
_entry.id   AF-Q0VPS5-F1
#
_cell.length_a   1.000
_cell.length_b   1.000
_cell.length_c   1.000
_cell.angle_alpha   90.00
_cell.angle_beta   90.00
_cell.angle_gamma   90.00
#
_symmetry.space_group_name_H-M   'P 1'
#
loop_
_entity.id
_entity.type
_entity.pdbx_description
1 polymer ?
#
loop_
_entity_poly.entity_id
_entity_poly.type
_entity_poly.pdbx_seq_one_letter_code
_entity_poly.pdbx_strand_id
1 'polypeptide(L)'
;MTWQWLITKYLITATIVVVVSEVARRSDKLGALVAALPLVTILVLIWLHVENQPHEKIARHAWYTLWYVLPTLPMFLSFPLLLGRLGFWPTLLVSCAVTAICFGIFALLLRQFGINLWP
;
A
#
# COMPACT_ATOMS: atom_id res chain seq x y z
N MET A 1 1.55 1.46 25.74
CA MET A 1 0.96 0.46 24.83
C MET A 1 0.79 -0.83 25.62
N THR A 2 -0.44 -1.29 25.88
CA THR A 2 -0.67 -2.56 26.60
C THR A 2 -0.68 -3.72 25.60
N TRP A 3 -0.25 -4.92 26.03
CA TRP A 3 -0.23 -6.12 25.16
C TRP A 3 -1.61 -6.43 24.53
N GLN A 4 -2.69 -6.18 25.27
CA GLN A 4 -4.07 -6.35 24.81
C GLN A 4 -4.40 -5.46 23.59
N TRP A 5 -3.83 -4.25 23.53
CA TRP A 5 -4.03 -3.33 22.41
C TRP A 5 -3.38 -3.82 21.13
N LEU A 6 -2.16 -4.37 21.23
CA LEU A 6 -1.46 -4.96 20.09
C LEU A 6 -2.20 -6.18 19.54
N ILE A 7 -2.68 -7.06 20.42
CA ILE A 7 -3.46 -8.24 20.04
C ILE A 7 -4.74 -7.83 19.31
N THR A 8 -5.44 -6.82 19.81
CA THR A 8 -6.67 -6.31 19.19
C THR A 8 -6.41 -5.76 17.79
N LYS A 9 -5.38 -4.91 17.63
CA LYS A 9 -4.95 -4.40 16.33
C LYS A 9 -4.61 -5.53 15.36
N TYR A 10 -3.86 -6.53 15.82
CA TYR A 10 -3.47 -7.67 15.01
C TYR A 10 -4.69 -8.47 14.53
N LEU A 11 -5.60 -8.82 15.43
CA LEU A 11 -6.82 -9.59 15.10
C LEU A 11 -7.69 -8.86 14.08
N ILE A 12 -7.90 -7.55 14.25
CA ILE A 12 -8.68 -6.74 13.30
C ILE A 12 -7.99 -6.72 11.93
N THR A 13 -6.67 -6.48 11.90
CA THR A 13 -5.91 -6.41 10.65
C THR A 13 -5.93 -7.75 9.93
N ALA A 14 -5.70 -8.86 10.63
CA ALA A 14 -5.75 -10.21 10.08
C ALA A 14 -7.15 -10.56 9.56
N THR A 15 -8.20 -10.22 10.30
CA THR A 15 -9.59 -10.46 9.88
C THR A 15 -9.90 -9.71 8.58
N ILE A 16 -9.51 -8.44 8.46
CA ILE A 16 -9.71 -7.65 7.24
C ILE A 16 -8.96 -8.30 6.07
N VAL A 17 -7.69 -8.66 6.24
CA VAL A 17 -6.87 -9.28 5.18
C VAL A 17 -7.48 -10.59 4.70
N VAL A 18 -7.96 -11.44 5.61
CA VAL A 18 -8.62 -12.71 5.27
C VAL A 18 -9.92 -12.47 4.52
N VAL A 19 -10.77 -11.56 5.01
CA VAL A 19 -12.04 -11.20 4.33
C VAL A 19 -11.78 -10.68 2.92
N VAL A 20 -10.81 -9.79 2.74
CA VAL A 20 -10.44 -9.25 1.42
C VAL A 20 -9.95 -10.36 0.50
N SER A 21 -9.13 -11.28 1.02
CA SER A 21 -8.60 -12.41 0.25
C SER A 21 -9.71 -13.36 -0.21
N GLU A 22 -10.69 -13.66 0.66
CA GLU A 22 -11.83 -14.49 0.31
C GLU A 22 -12.78 -13.81 -0.69
N VAL A 23 -13.00 -12.50 -0.56
CA VAL A 23 -13.77 -11.72 -1.55
C VAL A 23 -13.08 -11.74 -2.91
N ALA A 24 -11.76 -11.55 -2.94
CA ALA A 24 -10.98 -11.61 -4.17
C ALA A 24 -11.02 -13.01 -4.82
N ARG A 25 -11.03 -14.09 -4.01
CA ARG A 25 -11.16 -15.46 -4.52
C ARG A 25 -12.52 -15.75 -5.17
N ARG A 26 -13.59 -15.06 -4.73
CA ARG A 26 -14.94 -15.25 -5.27
C ARG A 26 -15.21 -14.46 -6.55
N SER A 27 -14.55 -13.32 -6.75
CA SER A 27 -14.74 -12.49 -7.94
C SER A 27 -13.50 -11.67 -8.23
N ASP A 28 -12.91 -11.87 -9.42
CA ASP A 28 -11.72 -11.13 -9.84
C ASP A 28 -11.98 -9.62 -9.92
N LYS A 29 -13.18 -9.20 -10.36
CA LYS A 29 -13.55 -7.78 -10.47
C LYS A 29 -13.72 -7.12 -9.11
N LEU A 30 -14.41 -7.77 -8.17
CA LEU A 30 -14.55 -7.26 -6.81
C LEU A 30 -13.22 -7.32 -6.06
N GLY A 31 -12.43 -8.37 -6.29
CA GLY A 31 -11.07 -8.50 -5.76
C GLY A 31 -10.17 -7.35 -6.19
N ALA A 32 -10.15 -7.03 -7.48
CA ALA A 32 -9.40 -5.89 -8.01
C ALA A 32 -9.87 -4.55 -7.43
N LEU A 33 -11.19 -4.35 -7.30
CA LEU A 33 -11.76 -3.14 -6.69
C LEU A 33 -11.32 -3.01 -5.22
N VAL A 34 -11.46 -4.07 -4.44
CA VAL A 34 -11.12 -4.08 -3.01
C VAL A 34 -9.62 -3.92 -2.81
N ALA A 35 -8.79 -4.53 -3.67
CA ALA A 35 -7.34 -4.39 -3.64
C ALA A 35 -6.86 -2.97 -4.00
N ALA A 36 -7.61 -2.25 -4.85
CA ALA A 36 -7.32 -0.86 -5.19
C ALA A 36 -7.71 0.13 -4.09
N LEU A 37 -8.59 -0.25 -3.16
CA LEU A 37 -8.98 0.60 -2.04
C LEU A 37 -7.83 0.69 -1.01
N PRO A 38 -7.56 1.88 -0.45
CA PRO A 38 -6.51 2.08 0.55
C PRO A 38 -6.96 1.62 1.95
N LEU A 39 -7.44 0.38 2.07
CA LEU A 39 -8.02 -0.17 3.31
C LEU A 39 -7.04 -0.13 4.47
N VAL A 40 -5.77 -0.46 4.22
CA VAL A 40 -4.70 -0.39 5.23
C VAL A 40 -4.52 1.05 5.71
N THR A 41 -4.49 2.01 4.79
CA THR A 41 -4.37 3.43 5.12
C THR A 41 -5.56 3.92 5.93
N ILE A 42 -6.79 3.56 5.55
CA ILE A 42 -8.01 3.91 6.32
C ILE A 42 -7.90 3.36 7.74
N LEU A 43 -7.50 2.10 7.90
CA LEU A 43 -7.32 1.48 9.21
C LEU A 43 -6.26 2.24 10.03
N VAL A 44 -5.12 2.59 9.44
CA VAL A 44 -4.08 3.38 10.10
C VAL A 44 -4.58 4.76 10.52
N LEU A 45 -5.35 5.46 9.67
CA LEU A 45 -5.92 6.76 10.00
C LEU A 45 -6.91 6.68 11.17
N ILE A 46 -7.74 5.62 11.21
CA ILE A 46 -8.64 5.36 12.35
C ILE A 46 -7.82 5.17 13.63
N TRP A 47 -6.76 4.35 13.59
CA TRP A 47 -5.90 4.16 14.76
C TRP A 47 -5.22 5.45 15.21
N LEU A 48 -4.67 6.24 14.29
CA LEU A 48 -4.05 7.53 14.62
C LEU A 48 -5.06 8.48 15.27
N HIS A 49 -6.31 8.48 14.79
CA HIS A 49 -7.38 9.28 15.38
C HIS A 49 -7.77 8.79 16.78
N VAL A 50 -7.99 7.49 16.97
CA VAL A 50 -8.32 6.87 18.27
C VAL A 50 -7.19 7.06 19.29
N GLU A 51 -5.94 7.07 18.84
CA GLU A 51 -4.77 7.34 19.66
C GLU A 51 -4.51 8.84 19.90
N ASN A 52 -5.47 9.70 19.56
CA ASN A 52 -5.42 11.16 19.72
C ASN A 52 -4.14 11.79 19.16
N GLN A 53 -3.66 11.28 18.03
CA GLN A 53 -2.51 11.87 17.36
C GLN A 53 -2.87 13.24 16.77
N PRO A 54 -1.89 14.17 16.68
CA PRO A 54 -2.13 15.49 16.11
C PRO A 54 -2.71 15.41 14.69
N HIS A 55 -3.65 16.31 14.36
CA HIS A 55 -4.25 16.39 13.01
C HIS A 55 -3.20 16.52 11.91
N GLU A 56 -2.10 17.23 12.18
CA GLU A 56 -0.95 17.36 11.28
C GLU A 56 -0.31 16.01 10.93
N LYS A 57 -0.20 15.10 11.91
CA LYS A 57 0.34 13.75 11.70
C LYS A 57 -0.57 12.91 10.82
N ILE A 58 -1.89 13.01 11.05
CA ILE A 58 -2.92 12.32 10.26
C ILE A 58 -2.89 12.82 8.81
N ALA A 59 -2.90 14.14 8.61
CA ALA A 59 -2.84 14.76 7.29
C ALA A 59 -1.55 14.39 6.54
N ARG A 60 -0.41 14.43 7.24
CA ARG A 60 0.89 14.08 6.66
C ARG A 60 0.94 12.61 6.24
N HIS A 61 0.34 11.70 7.01
CA HIS A 61 0.26 10.29 6.63
C HIS A 61 -0.53 10.09 5.34
N ALA A 62 -1.68 10.76 5.19
CA ALA A 62 -2.46 10.73 3.95
C ALA A 62 -1.69 11.35 2.77
N TRP A 63 -1.01 12.47 2.98
CA TRP A 63 -0.21 13.15 1.97
C TRP A 63 0.94 12.28 1.44
N TYR A 64 1.72 11.67 2.33
CA TYR A 64 2.81 10.79 1.90
C TYR A 64 2.29 9.53 1.22
N THR A 65 1.21 8.94 1.72
CA THR A 65 0.61 7.76 1.09
C THR A 65 0.18 8.06 -0.35
N LEU A 66 -0.43 9.23 -0.59
CA LEU A 66 -0.80 9.66 -1.94
C LEU A 66 0.41 9.70 -2.89
N TRP A 67 1.51 10.30 -2.45
CA TRP A 67 2.75 10.37 -3.23
C TRP A 67 3.37 8.98 -3.44
N TYR A 68 3.30 8.09 -2.47
CA TYR A 68 3.84 6.74 -2.58
C TYR A 68 3.03 5.80 -3.46
N VAL A 69 1.73 6.04 -3.65
CA VAL A 69 0.90 5.25 -4.58
C VAL A 69 1.33 5.45 -6.04
N LEU A 70 1.67 6.68 -6.44
CA LEU A 70 2.07 7.00 -7.82
C LEU A 70 3.20 6.11 -8.38
N PRO A 71 4.35 5.95 -7.73
CA PRO A 71 5.44 5.10 -8.23
C PRO A 71 5.12 3.59 -8.18
N THR A 72 4.03 3.17 -7.53
CA THR A 72 3.58 1.76 -7.52
C THR A 72 2.66 1.42 -8.71
N LEU A 73 2.08 2.42 -9.38
CA LEU A 73 1.21 2.22 -10.55
C LEU A 73 1.86 1.44 -11.71
N PRO A 74 3.15 1.65 -12.05
CA PRO A 74 3.82 0.88 -13.10
C PRO A 74 3.82 -0.63 -12.86
N MET A 75 3.74 -1.07 -11.60
CA MET A 75 3.64 -2.49 -11.25
C MET A 75 2.36 -3.13 -11.80
N PHE A 76 1.23 -2.41 -11.70
CA PHE A 76 -0.07 -2.91 -12.17
C PHE A 76 -0.12 -3.12 -13.68
N LEU A 77 0.72 -2.41 -14.44
CA LEU A 77 0.86 -2.61 -15.89
C LEU A 77 1.91 -3.69 -16.23
N SER A 78 3.08 -3.64 -15.58
CA SER A 78 4.18 -4.56 -15.88
C SER A 78 3.88 -6.01 -15.50
N PHE A 79 3.22 -6.24 -14.34
CA PHE A 79 2.89 -7.58 -13.86
C PHE A 79 2.05 -8.40 -14.84
N PRO A 80 0.86 -7.95 -15.32
CA PRO A 80 0.06 -8.76 -16.26
C PRO A 80 0.76 -8.98 -17.61
N LEU A 81 1.57 -8.02 -18.08
CA LEU A 81 2.31 -8.14 -19.34
C LEU A 81 3.42 -9.20 -19.28
N LEU A 82 4.10 -9.30 -18.13
CA LEU A 82 5.21 -10.23 -17.92
C LEU A 82 4.74 -11.61 -17.46
N LEU A 83 3.57 -11.70 -16.78
CA LEU A 83 3.05 -12.93 -16.21
C LEU A 83 2.92 -14.05 -17.26
N GLY A 84 2.42 -13.72 -18.45
CA GLY A 84 2.27 -14.68 -19.55
C GLY A 84 3.59 -15.12 -20.19
N ARG A 85 4.70 -14.40 -19.94
CA ARG A 85 6.01 -14.67 -20.56
C ARG A 85 7.01 -15.33 -19.63
N LEU A 86 7.03 -14.93 -18.36
CA LEU A 86 8.05 -15.33 -17.39
C LEU A 86 7.51 -16.24 -16.28
N GLY A 87 6.19 -16.48 -16.22
CA GLY A 87 5.54 -17.15 -15.10
C GLY A 87 5.42 -16.26 -13.86
N PHE A 88 4.90 -16.79 -12.76
CA PHE A 88 4.55 -15.99 -11.57
C PHE A 88 5.77 -15.45 -10.80
N TRP A 89 6.66 -16.33 -10.32
CA TRP A 89 7.76 -15.93 -9.43
C TRP A 89 8.75 -14.95 -10.06
N PRO A 90 9.21 -15.15 -11.31
CA PRO A 90 10.12 -14.20 -11.96
C PRO A 90 9.43 -12.86 -12.25
N THR A 91 8.17 -12.89 -12.70
CA THR A 91 7.36 -11.68 -12.91
C THR A 91 7.21 -10.88 -11.62
N LEU A 92 6.96 -11.54 -10.49
CA LEU A 92 6.87 -10.89 -9.19
C LEU A 92 8.17 -10.18 -8.82
N LEU A 93 9.32 -10.86 -8.97
CA LEU A 93 10.63 -10.26 -8.70
C LEU A 93 10.91 -9.04 -9.59
N VAL A 94 10.64 -9.15 -10.89
CA VAL A 94 10.83 -8.04 -11.84
C VAL A 94 9.91 -6.88 -11.49
N SER A 95 8.65 -7.14 -11.15
CA SER A 95 7.67 -6.11 -10.77
C SER A 95 8.07 -5.39 -9.48
N CYS A 96 8.61 -6.11 -8.50
CA CYS A 96 9.19 -5.52 -7.30
C CYS A 96 10.41 -4.63 -7.63
N ALA A 97 11.31 -5.10 -8.50
CA ALA A 97 12.48 -4.32 -8.92
C ALA A 97 12.07 -3.04 -9.67
N VAL A 98 11.11 -3.13 -10.60
CA VAL A 98 10.52 -1.98 -11.31
C VAL A 98 9.95 -0.98 -10.31
N THR A 99 9.19 -1.44 -9.32
CA THR A 99 8.61 -0.57 -8.29
C THR A 99 9.70 0.15 -7.48
N ALA A 100 10.75 -0.55 -7.06
CA ALA A 100 11.86 0.05 -6.33
C ALA A 100 12.61 1.12 -7.16
N ILE A 101 12.85 0.84 -8.45
CA ILE A 101 13.48 1.79 -9.37
C ILE A 101 12.59 3.01 -9.59
N CYS A 102 11.29 2.80 -9.88
CA CYS A 102 10.32 3.87 -10.03
C CYS A 102 10.24 4.73 -8.77
N PHE A 103 10.26 4.13 -7.59
CA PHE A 103 10.28 4.86 -6.32
C PHE A 103 11.55 5.70 -6.17
N GLY A 104 12.72 5.14 -6.49
CA GLY A 104 13.99 5.86 -6.45
C GLY A 104 13.99 7.08 -7.37
N ILE A 105 13.57 6.90 -8.63
CA ILE A 105 13.46 8.00 -9.61
C ILE A 105 12.44 9.05 -9.12
N PHE A 106 11.28 8.61 -8.66
CA PHE A 106 10.21 9.49 -8.21
C PHE A 106 10.61 10.32 -6.98
N ALA A 107 11.30 9.70 -6.03
CA ALA A 107 11.84 10.40 -4.86
C ALA A 107 12.91 11.43 -5.25
N LEU A 108 13.77 11.12 -6.22
CA LEU A 108 14.76 12.07 -6.75
C LEU A 108 14.10 13.25 -7.46
N LEU A 109 13.05 13.01 -8.25
CA LEU A 109 12.30 14.06 -8.93
C LEU A 109 11.59 14.97 -7.93
N LEU A 110 10.88 14.42 -6.95
CA LEU A 110 10.17 15.21 -5.94
C LEU A 110 11.10 16.03 -5.04
N ARG A 111 12.32 15.53 -4.79
CA ARG A 111 13.35 16.30 -4.10
C ARG A 111 13.70 17.60 -4.83
N GLN A 112 13.64 17.63 -6.16
CA GLN A 112 13.86 18.85 -6.95
C GLN A 112 12.75 19.89 -6.76
N PHE A 113 11.55 19.45 -6.41
CA PHE A 113 10.39 20.30 -6.09
C PHE A 113 10.25 20.63 -4.60
N GLY A 114 11.25 20.28 -3.77
CA GLY A 114 11.25 20.55 -2.33
C GLY A 114 10.40 19.58 -1.49
N ILE A 115 9.84 18.53 -2.07
CA ILE A 115 9.10 17.49 -1.34
C ILE A 115 10.08 16.37 -1.00
N ASN A 116 10.54 16.33 0.26
CA ASN A 116 11.43 15.27 0.71
C ASN A 116 10.61 14.05 1.17
N LEU A 117 10.75 12.96 0.43
CA LEU A 117 10.10 11.66 0.71
C LEU A 117 10.98 10.71 1.52
N TRP A 118 12.26 11.05 1.72
CA TRP A 118 13.19 10.29 2.54
C TRP A 118 13.09 10.73 4.01
N PRO A 119 13.19 9.78 4.96
CA PRO A 119 13.31 10.11 6.38
C PRO A 119 14.65 10.78 6.71
#